data_AF-A0A2V7PST6-F1
#
_entry.id   AF-A0A2V7PST6-F1
#
_cell.length_a   1.000
_cell.length_b   1.000
_cell.length_c   1.000
_cell.angle_alpha   90.00
_cell.angle_beta   90.00
_cell.angle_gamma   90.00
#
_symmetry.space_group_name_H-M   'P 1'
#
loop_
_entity.id
_entity.type
_entity.pdbx_description
1 polymer ?
#
loop_
_entity_poly.entity_id
_entity_poly.type
_entity_poly.pdbx_seq_one_letter_code
_entity_poly.pdbx_strand_id
1 'polypeptide(L)'
;MTLPSGSELALPATQVEELIRTLVKGLRAFQMYLPNNPVYQRAAQGIHDGFLPIWSTTQQLVLSVVETDLVWEEQIVYHQPNKSESFAWMLYKDGLRLLTFRPGVETDEIVRFLQVVSRARLLPADAADDLLTLLWEQSFLSIEYQFTEIITDSLAVLDPQMTDFGLSQEAAAQAAVQEQVRGEAAVRLPGGLDAEDFDSTLYFLEEQETLTLRNQVDEEYTRDGRRASLEALLDIFELQPSAAVREEILEIFEALFPNLLNRGEFRIVARLLREFRTIAERVTVLDPPIRRTLESFEARLSEPAILSQLLQSLEEEAALPEDGDIGEVLAELRAEGLETMLIFLPTLKRPAIRQVLEASVDRLGTAHTDVVLGILGNPDSEALRGAVGLCRRLALQVAVPALERLVTHGDPAVRLGAVEALATIGSAGALTALERALDDSERAVRIAAVTAVMEKGYRGALRRLEAVVLGRGPQELERAERRQFFEAYAVLAGAPALRVLSNILEPRGLFRRRETAENRTCAAYAIARLQSPDARLVLERIQQDKELAVRNAAARALRDWPP
;
A
#
# COMPACT_ATOMS: atom_id res chain seq x y z
N MET A 1 27.01 4.26 62.77
CA MET A 1 26.41 5.55 62.34
C MET A 1 25.14 5.21 61.59
N THR A 2 24.03 5.25 62.31
CA THR A 2 22.66 5.14 61.80
C THR A 2 22.39 6.35 60.92
N LEU A 3 22.16 6.11 59.63
CA LEU A 3 21.68 7.13 58.70
C LEU A 3 20.22 7.45 59.05
N PRO A 4 19.83 8.73 59.13
CA PRO A 4 18.51 9.12 59.59
C PRO A 4 17.46 8.79 58.53
N SER A 5 16.50 7.97 58.94
CA SER A 5 15.19 7.79 58.30
C SER A 5 14.39 9.08 58.47
N GLY A 6 13.94 9.69 57.38
CA GLY A 6 13.08 10.88 57.42
C GLY A 6 13.42 11.89 56.33
N SER A 7 13.34 11.49 55.06
CA SER A 7 12.98 12.45 54.02
C SER A 7 11.50 12.76 54.21
N GLU A 8 11.19 13.92 54.80
CA GLU A 8 9.84 14.47 54.80
C GLU A 8 9.30 14.44 53.37
N LEU A 9 8.22 13.68 53.14
CA LEU A 9 7.41 13.82 51.94
C LEU A 9 7.03 15.30 51.84
N ALA A 10 7.49 15.98 50.79
CA ALA A 10 7.23 17.41 50.59
C ALA A 10 5.71 17.71 50.50
N LEU A 11 4.91 16.68 50.22
CA LEU A 11 3.44 16.70 50.21
C LEU A 11 2.90 15.64 51.18
N PRO A 12 2.02 16.00 52.15
CA PRO A 12 1.39 15.01 53.02
C PRO A 12 0.54 14.02 52.23
N ALA A 13 0.68 12.71 52.46
CA ALA A 13 -0.14 11.69 51.78
C ALA A 13 -1.65 11.86 52.03
N THR A 14 -2.04 12.55 53.10
CA THR A 14 -3.43 12.94 53.38
C THR A 14 -4.02 13.84 52.28
N GLN A 15 -3.20 14.68 51.63
CA GLN A 15 -3.66 15.52 50.52
C GLN A 15 -3.92 14.69 49.26
N VAL A 16 -3.10 13.67 49.00
CA VAL A 16 -3.35 12.72 47.91
C VAL A 16 -4.60 11.90 48.21
N GLU A 17 -4.79 11.43 49.44
CA GLU A 17 -6.00 10.71 49.85
C GLU A 17 -7.27 11.57 49.65
N GLU A 18 -7.22 12.86 50.01
CA GLU A 18 -8.32 13.81 49.79
C GLU A 18 -8.63 14.01 48.29
N LEU A 19 -7.60 14.12 47.45
CA LEU A 19 -7.76 14.17 46.00
C LEU A 19 -8.42 12.89 45.48
N ILE A 20 -7.90 11.71 45.83
CA ILE A 20 -8.47 10.43 45.38
C ILE A 20 -9.93 10.29 45.84
N ARG A 21 -10.24 10.67 47.08
CA ARG A 21 -11.61 10.67 47.59
C ARG A 21 -12.52 11.60 46.79
N THR A 22 -12.00 12.74 46.35
CA THR A 22 -12.72 13.69 45.50
C THR A 22 -12.93 13.14 44.09
N LEU A 23 -11.93 12.48 43.50
CA LEU A 23 -12.05 11.77 42.22
C LEU A 23 -13.11 10.67 42.26
N VAL A 24 -13.13 9.84 43.31
CA VAL A 24 -14.13 8.77 43.47
C VAL A 24 -15.54 9.35 43.65
N LYS A 25 -15.69 10.46 44.36
CA LYS A 25 -16.98 11.18 44.45
C LYS A 25 -17.39 11.76 43.09
N GLY A 26 -16.46 12.35 42.37
CA GLY A 26 -16.69 12.89 41.03
C GLY A 26 -17.10 11.82 40.03
N LEU A 27 -16.45 10.65 40.07
CA LEU A 27 -16.84 9.49 39.27
C LEU A 27 -18.30 9.10 39.50
N ARG A 28 -18.75 9.04 40.76
CA ARG A 28 -20.16 8.76 41.10
C ARG A 28 -21.10 9.87 40.62
N ALA A 29 -20.69 11.13 40.71
CA ALA A 29 -21.48 12.26 40.21
C ALA A 29 -21.59 12.23 38.68
N PHE A 30 -20.52 11.89 37.96
CA PHE A 30 -20.50 11.77 36.51
C PHE A 30 -21.29 10.54 36.02
N GLN A 31 -21.48 9.53 36.87
CA GLN A 31 -22.39 8.40 36.62
C GLN A 31 -23.87 8.79 36.73
N MET A 32 -24.22 9.59 37.73
CA MET A 32 -25.63 9.85 38.08
C MET A 32 -26.20 11.10 37.40
N TYR A 33 -25.35 12.02 36.93
CA TYR A 33 -25.79 13.32 36.43
C TYR A 33 -25.12 13.66 35.10
N LEU A 34 -25.91 14.24 34.19
CA LEU A 34 -25.42 14.76 32.90
C LEU A 34 -24.57 16.03 33.07
N PRO A 35 -23.70 16.39 32.09
CA PRO A 35 -22.82 17.56 32.17
C PRO A 35 -23.51 18.91 32.44
N ASN A 36 -24.78 19.03 32.04
CA ASN A 36 -25.59 20.24 32.22
C ASN A 36 -26.14 20.39 33.66
N ASN A 37 -25.95 19.39 34.54
CA ASN A 37 -26.44 19.42 35.91
C ASN A 37 -25.48 20.23 36.81
N PRO A 38 -25.99 21.11 37.69
CA PRO A 38 -25.16 21.88 38.62
C PRO A 38 -24.36 21.00 39.61
N VAL A 39 -24.75 19.76 39.86
CA VAL A 39 -23.99 18.80 40.68
C VAL A 39 -22.78 18.27 39.92
N TYR A 40 -22.90 18.04 38.60
CA TYR A 40 -21.79 17.63 37.74
C TYR A 40 -20.73 18.73 37.67
N GLN A 41 -21.15 19.97 37.41
CA GLN A 41 -20.23 21.13 37.33
C GLN A 41 -19.51 21.37 38.66
N ARG A 42 -20.22 21.23 39.79
CA ARG A 42 -19.62 21.33 41.13
C ARG A 42 -18.62 20.21 41.41
N ALA A 43 -18.89 18.99 40.94
CA ALA A 43 -17.96 17.86 41.08
C ALA A 43 -16.70 18.06 40.23
N ALA A 44 -16.85 18.52 38.98
CA ALA A 44 -15.72 18.84 38.11
C ALA A 44 -14.85 19.97 38.70
N GLN A 45 -15.47 21.05 39.19
CA GLN A 45 -14.75 22.13 39.86
C GLN A 45 -14.03 21.66 41.13
N GLY A 46 -14.68 20.81 41.93
CA GLY A 46 -14.06 20.25 43.14
C GLY A 46 -12.84 19.35 42.84
N ILE A 47 -12.86 18.63 41.72
CA ILE A 47 -11.70 17.86 41.27
C ILE A 47 -10.59 18.82 40.83
N HIS A 48 -10.90 19.82 40.02
CA HIS A 48 -9.95 20.82 39.56
C HIS A 48 -9.23 21.50 40.74
N ASP A 49 -10.00 21.97 41.71
CA ASP A 49 -9.46 22.65 42.90
C ASP A 49 -8.64 21.69 43.78
N GLY A 50 -8.93 20.39 43.75
CA GLY A 50 -8.19 19.36 44.47
C GLY A 50 -6.77 19.08 43.93
N PHE A 51 -6.50 19.39 42.66
CA PHE A 51 -5.17 19.23 42.06
C PHE A 51 -4.23 20.41 42.35
N LEU A 52 -4.76 21.61 42.60
CA LEU A 52 -3.96 22.82 42.84
C LEU A 52 -2.95 22.67 44.00
N PRO A 53 -3.29 22.09 45.17
CA PRO A 53 -2.32 21.86 46.24
C PRO A 53 -1.24 20.83 45.86
N ILE A 54 -1.57 19.84 45.02
CA ILE A 54 -0.63 18.80 44.58
C ILE A 54 0.45 19.42 43.69
N TRP A 55 0.04 20.22 42.70
CA TRP A 55 0.96 20.89 41.77
C TRP A 55 1.82 21.98 42.39
N SER A 56 1.47 22.46 43.59
CA SER A 56 2.32 23.39 44.34
C SER A 56 3.62 22.73 44.83
N THR A 57 3.66 21.40 44.89
CA THR A 57 4.76 20.65 45.48
C THR A 57 5.35 19.59 44.53
N THR A 58 4.54 18.96 43.68
CA THR A 58 5.00 17.91 42.75
C THR A 58 4.74 18.28 41.30
N GLN A 59 5.62 17.84 40.40
CA GLN A 59 5.49 18.05 38.94
C GLN A 59 4.81 16.87 38.23
N GLN A 60 4.55 15.78 38.96
CA GLN A 60 3.81 14.61 38.51
C GLN A 60 3.27 13.85 39.73
N LEU A 61 2.12 13.20 39.58
CA LEU A 61 1.53 12.33 40.59
C LEU A 61 1.46 10.91 40.03
N VAL A 62 2.27 10.00 40.58
CA VAL A 62 2.39 8.61 40.10
C VAL A 62 1.71 7.66 41.09
N LEU A 63 0.66 6.99 40.65
CA LEU A 63 -0.14 6.05 41.45
C LEU A 63 0.10 4.62 40.97
N SER A 64 0.47 3.74 41.89
CA SER A 64 0.49 2.30 41.65
C SER A 64 -0.85 1.68 42.01
N VAL A 65 -1.40 0.89 41.09
CA VAL A 65 -2.69 0.21 41.24
C VAL A 65 -2.44 -1.25 41.65
N VAL A 66 -2.85 -1.61 42.87
CA VAL A 66 -2.62 -2.96 43.42
C VAL A 66 -3.94 -3.52 43.95
N GLU A 67 -4.58 -4.38 43.15
CA GLU A 67 -5.89 -4.97 43.44
C GLU A 67 -6.96 -3.95 43.87
N THR A 68 -7.19 -3.78 45.17
CA THR A 68 -8.18 -2.87 45.74
C THR A 68 -7.61 -1.53 46.21
N ASP A 69 -6.31 -1.34 46.06
CA ASP A 69 -5.55 -0.28 46.70
C ASP A 69 -4.85 0.62 45.68
N LEU A 70 -4.75 1.92 46.00
CA LEU A 70 -3.84 2.84 45.30
C LEU A 70 -2.71 3.23 46.24
N VAL A 71 -1.48 3.12 45.73
CA VAL A 71 -0.25 3.36 46.49
C VAL A 71 0.51 4.53 45.86
N TRP A 72 0.90 5.50 46.68
CA TRP A 72 1.75 6.63 46.31
C TRP A 72 2.96 6.66 47.26
N GLU A 73 4.19 6.68 46.72
CA GLU A 73 5.45 6.69 47.49
C GLU A 73 5.46 5.73 48.70
N GLU A 74 5.06 4.47 48.46
CA GLU A 74 4.98 3.38 49.46
C GLU A 74 3.86 3.51 50.52
N GLN A 75 3.01 4.55 50.42
CA GLN A 75 1.84 4.74 51.29
C GLN A 75 0.53 4.45 50.56
N ILE A 76 -0.38 3.74 51.23
CA ILE A 76 -1.72 3.46 50.70
C ILE A 76 -2.57 4.73 50.82
N VAL A 77 -2.92 5.33 49.70
CA VAL A 77 -3.74 6.55 49.61
C VAL A 77 -5.21 6.24 49.30
N TYR A 78 -5.54 4.98 49.01
CA TYR A 78 -6.91 4.51 48.85
C TYR A 78 -6.98 3.01 49.12
N HIS A 79 -7.98 2.59 49.90
CA HIS A 79 -8.27 1.19 50.18
C HIS A 79 -9.79 1.00 50.22
N GLN A 80 -10.32 0.07 49.42
CA GLN A 80 -11.73 -0.33 49.47
C GLN A 80 -11.85 -1.84 49.29
N PRO A 81 -12.12 -2.63 50.35
CA PRO A 81 -12.09 -4.09 50.28
C PRO A 81 -13.20 -4.69 49.40
N ASN A 82 -14.29 -3.96 49.16
CA ASN A 82 -15.36 -4.42 48.28
C ASN A 82 -15.00 -4.18 46.81
N LYS A 83 -14.71 -5.26 46.07
CA LYS A 83 -14.32 -5.22 44.65
C LYS A 83 -15.36 -4.57 43.75
N SER A 84 -16.66 -4.68 44.04
CA SER A 84 -17.72 -4.08 43.21
C SER A 84 -17.83 -2.55 43.33
N GLU A 85 -17.28 -1.99 44.42
CA GLU A 85 -17.27 -0.55 44.70
C GLU A 85 -15.87 0.07 44.64
N SER A 86 -14.83 -0.75 44.46
CA SER A 86 -13.44 -0.31 44.47
C SER A 86 -13.05 0.31 43.14
N PHE A 87 -12.65 1.58 43.20
CA PHE A 87 -12.10 2.30 42.06
C PHE A 87 -10.78 1.68 41.58
N ALA A 88 -9.91 1.27 42.51
CA ALA A 88 -8.66 0.60 42.19
C ALA A 88 -8.88 -0.75 41.49
N TRP A 89 -9.86 -1.55 41.94
CA TRP A 89 -10.17 -2.83 41.30
C TRP A 89 -10.62 -2.65 39.86
N MET A 90 -11.37 -1.59 39.56
CA MET A 90 -11.83 -1.27 38.21
C MET A 90 -10.68 -1.05 37.23
N LEU A 91 -9.62 -0.40 37.69
CA LEU A 91 -8.41 -0.18 36.91
C LEU A 91 -7.56 -1.46 36.84
N TYR A 92 -7.47 -2.19 37.96
CA TYR A 92 -6.64 -3.38 38.08
C TYR A 92 -7.15 -4.56 37.23
N LYS A 93 -8.47 -4.78 37.17
CA LYS A 93 -9.10 -5.90 36.45
C LYS A 93 -8.75 -5.92 34.97
N ASP A 94 -8.60 -4.74 34.37
CA ASP A 94 -8.32 -4.57 32.95
C ASP A 94 -6.80 -4.39 32.70
N GLY A 95 -5.97 -4.64 33.71
CA GLY A 95 -4.52 -4.72 33.57
C GLY A 95 -3.74 -3.43 33.86
N LEU A 96 -4.39 -2.33 34.25
CA LEU A 96 -3.70 -1.08 34.61
C LEU A 96 -2.90 -1.29 35.91
N ARG A 97 -1.62 -0.86 35.91
CA ARG A 97 -0.71 -0.98 37.05
C ARG A 97 -0.11 0.34 37.49
N LEU A 98 0.18 1.22 36.55
CA LEU A 98 0.71 2.55 36.84
C LEU A 98 -0.16 3.61 36.18
N LEU A 99 -0.51 4.65 36.93
CA LEU A 99 -1.24 5.82 36.45
C LEU A 99 -0.50 7.08 36.87
N THR A 100 -0.11 7.90 35.91
CA THR A 100 0.65 9.13 36.14
C THR A 100 -0.14 10.32 35.64
N PHE A 101 -0.33 11.31 36.51
CA PHE A 101 -0.94 12.59 36.18
C PHE A 101 0.12 13.69 36.14
N ARG A 102 0.03 14.58 35.16
CA ARG A 102 0.87 15.77 35.01
C ARG A 102 0.03 17.05 35.11
N PRO A 103 0.66 18.20 35.42
CA PRO A 103 -0.03 19.49 35.40
C PRO A 103 -0.77 19.74 34.08
N GLY A 104 -1.97 20.31 34.17
CA GLY A 104 -2.89 20.49 33.04
C GLY A 104 -3.95 19.38 32.91
N VAL A 105 -3.86 18.31 33.71
CA VAL A 105 -4.90 17.27 33.75
C VAL A 105 -6.23 17.79 34.32
N GLU A 106 -6.15 18.78 35.21
CA GLU A 106 -7.27 19.29 36.01
C GLU A 106 -8.33 20.02 35.19
N THR A 107 -7.98 20.54 34.00
CA THR A 107 -8.86 21.39 33.18
C THR A 107 -9.95 20.57 32.50
N ASP A 108 -9.57 19.56 31.72
CA ASP A 108 -10.52 18.75 30.92
C ASP A 108 -10.19 17.25 30.91
N GLU A 109 -8.91 16.87 30.97
CA GLU A 109 -8.49 15.48 30.79
C GLU A 109 -8.94 14.57 31.92
N ILE A 110 -8.94 15.05 33.17
CA ILE A 110 -9.37 14.23 34.30
C ILE A 110 -10.85 13.87 34.23
N VAL A 111 -11.69 14.79 33.74
CA VAL A 111 -13.11 14.55 33.58
C VAL A 111 -13.34 13.49 32.51
N ARG A 112 -12.65 13.61 31.36
CA ARG A 112 -12.68 12.61 30.28
C ARG A 112 -12.18 11.24 30.76
N PHE A 113 -11.09 11.20 31.52
CA PHE A 113 -10.56 9.97 32.12
C PHE A 113 -11.59 9.29 33.04
N LEU A 114 -12.21 10.03 33.95
CA LEU A 114 -13.24 9.47 34.84
C LEU A 114 -14.49 9.01 34.07
N GLN A 115 -14.85 9.68 32.97
CA GLN A 115 -15.94 9.24 32.09
C GLN A 115 -15.60 7.94 31.37
N VAL A 116 -14.37 7.78 30.86
CA VAL A 116 -13.90 6.53 30.27
C VAL A 116 -13.94 5.39 31.28
N VAL A 117 -13.41 5.61 32.48
CA VAL A 117 -13.42 4.61 33.55
C VAL A 117 -14.86 4.25 33.94
N SER A 118 -15.77 5.23 33.97
CA SER A 118 -17.19 4.97 34.18
C SER A 118 -17.83 4.15 33.05
N ARG A 119 -17.50 4.44 31.79
CA ARG A 119 -17.99 3.70 30.62
C ARG A 119 -17.49 2.26 30.62
N ALA A 120 -16.21 2.05 30.94
CA ALA A 120 -15.60 0.72 31.04
C ALA A 120 -16.23 -0.17 32.12
N ARG A 121 -16.86 0.43 33.15
CA ARG A 121 -17.65 -0.31 34.15
C ARG A 121 -18.96 -0.87 33.58
N LEU A 122 -19.57 -0.16 32.64
CA LEU A 122 -20.88 -0.49 32.05
C LEU A 122 -20.77 -1.45 30.87
N LEU A 123 -19.55 -1.76 30.43
CA LEU A 123 -19.33 -2.72 29.35
C LEU A 123 -19.70 -4.14 29.81
N PRO A 124 -20.45 -4.89 29.00
CA PRO A 124 -20.72 -6.29 29.26
C PRO A 124 -19.44 -7.13 29.17
N ALA A 125 -19.42 -8.31 29.81
CA ALA A 125 -18.22 -9.14 29.92
C ALA A 125 -17.69 -9.70 28.58
N ASP A 126 -18.49 -9.61 27.52
CA ASP A 126 -18.20 -9.99 26.14
C ASP A 126 -17.94 -8.80 25.22
N ALA A 127 -17.83 -7.58 25.76
CA ALA A 127 -17.49 -6.40 24.98
C ALA A 127 -16.10 -6.55 24.34
N ALA A 128 -16.00 -6.18 23.06
CA ALA A 128 -14.75 -6.17 22.32
C ALA A 128 -13.77 -5.09 22.80
N ASP A 129 -14.30 -4.03 23.41
CA ASP A 129 -13.51 -2.90 23.92
C ASP A 129 -13.14 -3.15 25.39
N ASP A 130 -11.86 -3.09 25.72
CA ASP A 130 -11.37 -3.07 27.10
C ASP A 130 -11.05 -1.63 27.55
N LEU A 131 -10.80 -1.43 28.85
CA LEU A 131 -10.41 -0.10 29.38
C LEU A 131 -9.16 0.44 28.67
N LEU A 132 -8.23 -0.42 28.25
CA LEU A 132 -7.04 -0.01 27.49
C LEU A 132 -7.43 0.63 26.15
N THR A 133 -8.31 -0.02 25.39
CA THR A 133 -8.80 0.47 24.10
C THR A 133 -9.51 1.81 24.26
N LEU A 134 -10.42 1.93 25.24
CA LEU A 134 -11.13 3.18 25.50
C LEU A 134 -10.23 4.33 25.97
N LEU A 135 -9.17 4.03 26.74
CA LEU A 135 -8.19 5.05 27.14
C LEU A 135 -7.33 5.50 25.95
N TRP A 136 -7.02 4.59 25.03
CA TRP A 136 -6.22 4.88 23.83
C TRP A 136 -6.94 5.82 22.87
N GLU A 137 -8.25 5.65 22.67
CA GLU A 137 -9.09 6.52 21.82
C GLU A 137 -9.09 8.00 22.26
N GLN A 138 -8.93 8.28 23.55
CA GLN A 138 -9.04 9.65 24.07
C GLN A 138 -7.79 10.52 23.88
N SER A 139 -6.64 9.93 23.51
CA SER A 139 -5.37 10.63 23.25
C SER A 139 -5.01 11.68 24.31
N PHE A 140 -4.82 11.24 25.56
CA PHE A 140 -4.46 12.12 26.68
C PHE A 140 -3.03 12.68 26.55
N LEU A 141 -2.83 13.95 26.90
CA LEU A 141 -1.54 14.65 26.87
C LEU A 141 -0.88 14.70 28.26
N SER A 142 -1.68 14.77 29.32
CA SER A 142 -1.26 14.93 30.71
C SER A 142 -1.54 13.68 31.57
N ILE A 143 -1.96 12.57 30.96
CA ILE A 143 -2.18 11.28 31.61
C ILE A 143 -1.32 10.21 30.92
N GLU A 144 -0.45 9.56 31.69
CA GLU A 144 0.32 8.41 31.23
C GLU A 144 -0.09 7.16 32.03
N TYR A 145 -0.15 6.02 31.36
CA TYR A 145 -0.59 4.77 31.98
C TYR A 145 0.24 3.57 31.51
N GLN A 146 0.39 2.59 32.39
CA GLN A 146 1.11 1.33 32.11
C GLN A 146 0.25 0.12 32.44
N PHE A 147 0.11 -0.78 31.47
CA PHE A 147 -0.57 -2.05 31.60
C PHE A 147 0.44 -3.21 31.70
N THR A 148 0.08 -4.30 32.36
CA THR A 148 0.86 -5.56 32.28
C THR A 148 0.66 -6.24 30.94
N GLU A 149 1.75 -6.64 30.26
CA GLU A 149 1.70 -7.52 29.08
C GLU A 149 1.03 -8.85 29.46
N ILE A 150 -0.21 -9.05 29.05
CA ILE A 150 -0.90 -10.34 29.18
C ILE A 150 -0.97 -10.96 27.80
N ILE A 151 -0.13 -11.99 27.62
CA ILE A 151 -0.24 -13.02 26.60
C ILE A 151 -1.67 -13.55 26.64
N THR A 152 -2.41 -13.38 25.54
CA THR A 152 -3.73 -13.94 25.33
C THR A 152 -3.67 -15.45 25.40
N ASP A 153 -4.09 -16.03 26.52
CA ASP A 153 -4.58 -17.40 26.54
C ASP A 153 -5.58 -17.62 27.67
N SER A 154 -6.64 -18.34 27.32
CA SER A 154 -7.67 -18.92 28.19
C SER A 154 -8.89 -18.06 28.56
N LEU A 155 -9.91 -18.23 27.72
CA LEU A 155 -11.33 -18.24 28.07
C LEU A 155 -11.57 -18.82 29.48
N ALA A 156 -12.09 -18.00 30.39
CA ALA A 156 -12.67 -18.46 31.65
C ALA A 156 -14.16 -18.10 31.70
N VAL A 157 -14.96 -19.16 31.69
CA VAL A 157 -16.41 -19.23 31.86
C VAL A 157 -16.85 -18.49 33.12
N LEU A 158 -17.90 -17.67 33.03
CA LEU A 158 -18.59 -17.10 34.19
C LEU A 158 -20.11 -17.33 34.16
N ASP A 159 -20.63 -17.40 35.38
CA ASP A 159 -21.79 -18.13 35.90
C ASP A 159 -23.16 -17.47 35.59
N PRO A 160 -24.24 -18.21 35.23
CA PRO A 160 -25.54 -17.64 34.82
C PRO A 160 -26.41 -17.04 35.96
N GLN A 161 -25.87 -16.85 37.16
CA GLN A 161 -26.65 -16.41 38.33
C GLN A 161 -26.56 -14.90 38.64
N MET A 162 -25.79 -14.12 37.87
CA MET A 162 -25.56 -12.69 38.14
C MET A 162 -26.44 -11.73 37.32
N THR A 163 -27.31 -12.23 36.45
CA THR A 163 -28.16 -11.40 35.56
C THR A 163 -29.49 -10.95 36.16
N ASP A 164 -29.87 -11.41 37.37
CA ASP A 164 -31.23 -11.20 37.90
C ASP A 164 -31.36 -10.09 38.96
N PHE A 165 -30.25 -9.49 39.42
CA PHE A 165 -30.27 -8.46 40.49
C PHE A 165 -30.27 -7.00 39.99
N GLY A 166 -30.00 -6.74 38.70
CA GLY A 166 -29.95 -5.37 38.15
C GLY A 166 -31.33 -4.82 37.76
N LEU A 167 -32.22 -5.68 37.26
CA LEU A 167 -33.51 -5.28 36.70
C LEU A 167 -34.56 -4.88 37.75
N SER A 168 -34.33 -5.19 39.02
CA SER A 168 -35.26 -4.90 40.12
C SER A 168 -35.05 -3.54 40.78
N GLN A 169 -33.87 -2.91 40.66
CA GLN A 169 -33.65 -1.54 41.16
C GLN A 169 -34.03 -0.45 40.16
N GLU A 170 -33.96 -0.73 38.85
CA GLU A 170 -34.32 0.23 37.80
C GLU A 170 -35.82 0.51 37.73
N ALA A 171 -36.67 -0.52 37.94
CA ALA A 171 -38.12 -0.36 38.00
C ALA A 171 -38.56 0.52 39.19
N ALA A 172 -37.86 0.45 40.32
CA ALA A 172 -38.16 1.25 41.52
C ALA A 172 -37.74 2.73 41.35
N ALA A 173 -36.63 2.98 40.65
CA ALA A 173 -36.16 4.34 40.35
C ALA A 173 -37.04 5.03 39.30
N GLN A 174 -37.50 4.30 38.28
CA GLN A 174 -38.44 4.82 37.27
C GLN A 174 -39.83 5.12 37.85
N ALA A 175 -40.32 4.30 38.79
CA ALA A 175 -41.57 4.56 39.50
C ALA A 175 -41.50 5.83 40.38
N ALA A 176 -40.36 6.09 41.04
CA ALA A 176 -40.17 7.28 41.85
C ALA A 176 -40.16 8.58 41.02
N VAL A 177 -39.58 8.53 39.81
CA VAL A 177 -39.59 9.67 38.88
C VAL A 177 -40.98 9.89 38.28
N GLN A 178 -41.73 8.83 37.97
CA GLN A 178 -43.12 8.93 37.51
C GLN A 178 -44.05 9.57 38.55
N GLU A 179 -43.84 9.28 39.84
CA GLU A 179 -44.65 9.84 40.92
C GLU A 179 -44.33 11.31 41.21
N GLN A 180 -43.06 11.71 41.02
CA GLN A 180 -42.61 13.09 41.19
C GLN A 180 -43.10 14.01 40.05
N VAL A 181 -43.14 13.52 38.80
CA VAL A 181 -43.68 14.26 37.64
C VAL A 181 -45.22 14.38 37.72
N ARG A 182 -45.91 13.37 38.25
CA ARG A 182 -47.38 13.43 38.51
C ARG A 182 -47.75 14.46 39.58
N GLY A 183 -46.88 14.66 40.57
CA GLY A 183 -47.06 15.66 41.63
C GLY A 183 -46.90 17.10 41.15
N GLU A 184 -45.97 17.35 40.22
CA GLU A 184 -45.72 18.69 39.67
C GLU A 184 -46.77 19.12 38.63
N ALA A 185 -47.41 18.17 37.94
CA ALA A 185 -48.51 18.43 37.00
C ALA A 185 -49.84 18.83 37.67
N ALA A 186 -49.97 18.70 39.00
CA ALA A 186 -51.22 18.94 39.74
C ALA A 186 -51.40 20.38 40.28
N VAL A 187 -50.52 21.33 39.91
CA VAL A 187 -50.66 22.74 40.31
C VAL A 187 -51.74 23.44 39.46
N ARG A 188 -52.96 23.50 40.00
CA ARG A 188 -54.12 24.16 39.39
C ARG A 188 -53.92 25.68 39.27
N LEU A 189 -53.91 26.20 38.04
CA LEU A 189 -54.22 27.59 37.73
C LEU A 189 -55.71 27.72 37.38
N PRO A 190 -56.42 28.78 37.82
CA PRO A 190 -57.84 28.94 37.56
C PRO A 190 -58.06 29.54 36.17
N GLY A 191 -58.47 28.70 35.21
CA GLY A 191 -58.83 29.10 33.84
C GLY A 191 -58.54 27.97 32.86
N GLY A 192 -59.59 27.26 32.44
CA GLY A 192 -59.52 25.91 31.91
C GLY A 192 -58.83 25.75 30.55
N LEU A 193 -57.97 24.74 30.49
CA LEU A 193 -57.82 23.75 29.43
C LEU A 193 -57.53 22.41 30.14
N ASP A 194 -58.22 21.34 29.77
CA ASP A 194 -58.06 20.02 30.39
C ASP A 194 -56.65 19.47 30.09
N ALA A 195 -55.98 19.00 31.15
CA ALA A 195 -54.61 18.49 31.10
C ALA A 195 -54.45 17.17 30.32
N GLU A 196 -55.51 16.67 29.68
CA GLU A 196 -55.48 15.49 28.80
C GLU A 196 -55.16 15.85 27.34
N ASP A 197 -55.18 17.14 26.96
CA ASP A 197 -54.81 17.63 25.62
C ASP A 197 -53.34 18.10 25.52
N PHE A 198 -52.59 18.11 26.62
CA PHE A 198 -51.14 18.33 26.60
C PHE A 198 -50.43 16.99 26.42
N ASP A 199 -50.18 16.64 25.16
CA ASP A 199 -49.37 15.48 24.79
C ASP A 199 -47.94 15.69 25.34
N SER A 200 -47.69 15.12 26.52
CA SER A 200 -46.44 15.19 27.27
C SER A 200 -45.33 14.30 26.66
N THR A 201 -45.53 13.83 25.44
CA THR A 201 -44.60 13.06 24.61
C THR A 201 -43.63 13.93 23.80
N LEU A 202 -43.82 15.25 23.74
CA LEU A 202 -43.02 16.15 22.88
C LEU A 202 -41.53 16.35 23.29
N TYR A 203 -41.06 15.74 24.38
CA TYR A 203 -39.68 15.87 24.87
C TYR A 203 -38.97 14.54 25.19
N PHE A 204 -39.54 13.40 24.79
CA PHE A 204 -38.88 12.12 24.96
C PHE A 204 -38.54 11.57 23.58
N LEU A 205 -37.26 11.62 23.24
CA LEU A 205 -36.74 10.83 22.13
C LEU A 205 -36.97 9.37 22.47
N GLU A 206 -37.60 8.64 21.57
CA GLU A 206 -37.71 7.20 21.71
C GLU A 206 -36.29 6.59 21.75
N GLU A 207 -36.15 5.40 22.35
CA GLU A 207 -34.85 4.73 22.44
C GLU A 207 -34.22 4.54 21.04
N GLN A 208 -35.05 4.30 20.03
CA GLN A 208 -34.63 4.22 18.63
C GLN A 208 -34.16 5.57 18.05
N GLU A 209 -34.82 6.68 18.39
CA GLU A 209 -34.41 8.01 17.95
C GLU A 209 -33.10 8.44 18.61
N THR A 210 -32.93 8.09 19.89
CA THR A 210 -31.69 8.36 20.64
C THR A 210 -30.51 7.60 20.05
N LEU A 211 -30.70 6.33 19.68
CA LEU A 211 -29.69 5.53 18.98
C LEU A 211 -29.38 6.10 17.59
N THR A 212 -30.39 6.54 16.85
CA THR A 212 -30.22 7.15 15.53
C THR A 212 -29.41 8.45 15.60
N LEU A 213 -29.72 9.32 16.57
CA LEU A 213 -28.99 10.57 16.78
C LEU A 213 -27.54 10.33 17.23
N ARG A 214 -27.29 9.34 18.09
CA ARG A 214 -25.93 8.95 18.45
C ARG A 214 -25.14 8.49 17.24
N ASN A 215 -25.71 7.61 16.41
CA ASN A 215 -25.07 7.16 15.19
C ASN A 215 -24.78 8.33 14.23
N GLN A 216 -25.71 9.30 14.07
CA GLN A 216 -25.48 10.48 13.23
C GLN A 216 -24.39 11.40 13.77
N VAL A 217 -24.30 11.57 15.09
CA VAL A 217 -23.22 12.33 15.72
C VAL A 217 -21.88 11.63 15.51
N ASP A 218 -21.82 10.32 15.77
CA ASP A 218 -20.61 9.52 15.57
C ASP A 218 -20.17 9.53 14.09
N GLU A 219 -21.12 9.42 13.15
CA GLU A 219 -20.85 9.57 11.71
C GLU A 219 -20.28 10.95 11.35
N GLU A 220 -20.80 12.04 11.92
CA GLU A 220 -20.32 13.40 11.61
C GLU A 220 -18.95 13.69 12.27
N TYR A 221 -18.70 13.18 13.47
CA TYR A 221 -17.39 13.33 14.15
C TYR A 221 -16.29 12.48 13.52
N THR A 222 -16.63 11.34 12.92
CA THR A 222 -15.69 10.48 12.20
C THR A 222 -15.53 10.88 10.73
N ARG A 223 -16.32 11.85 10.25
CA ARG A 223 -16.29 12.30 8.86
C ARG A 223 -15.01 13.07 8.56
N ASP A 224 -14.28 12.60 7.56
CA ASP A 224 -13.12 13.32 7.03
C ASP A 224 -13.56 14.58 6.26
N GLY A 225 -13.49 15.72 6.94
CA GLY A 225 -13.83 17.04 6.39
C GLY A 225 -12.83 17.56 5.35
N ARG A 226 -11.63 16.97 5.22
CA ARG A 226 -10.57 17.47 4.32
C ARG A 226 -11.06 17.56 2.88
N ARG A 227 -11.79 16.54 2.42
CA ARG A 227 -12.39 16.51 1.09
C ARG A 227 -13.38 17.65 0.88
N ALA A 228 -14.30 17.86 1.82
CA ALA A 228 -15.31 18.90 1.71
C ALA A 228 -14.66 20.30 1.73
N SER A 229 -13.61 20.51 2.52
CA SER A 229 -12.85 21.77 2.52
C SER A 229 -12.13 22.02 1.19
N LEU A 230 -11.51 21.01 0.60
CA LEU A 230 -10.85 21.12 -0.71
C LEU A 230 -11.87 21.38 -1.83
N GLU A 231 -13.02 20.71 -1.81
CA GLU A 231 -14.13 20.95 -2.74
C GLU A 231 -14.66 22.39 -2.61
N ALA A 232 -14.86 22.89 -1.38
CA ALA A 232 -15.27 24.26 -1.15
C ALA A 232 -14.24 25.28 -1.67
N LEU A 233 -12.93 25.02 -1.54
CA LEU A 233 -11.90 25.90 -2.10
C LEU A 233 -11.94 25.94 -3.63
N LEU A 234 -12.17 24.79 -4.29
CA LEU A 234 -12.33 24.72 -5.75
C LEU A 234 -13.59 25.47 -6.20
N ASP A 235 -14.71 25.30 -5.50
CA ASP A 235 -15.97 26.01 -5.78
C ASP A 235 -15.78 27.53 -5.64
N ILE A 236 -15.10 27.98 -4.58
CA ILE A 236 -14.78 29.40 -4.40
C ILE A 236 -13.88 29.89 -5.54
N PHE A 237 -12.87 29.10 -5.94
CA PHE A 237 -11.98 29.46 -7.05
C PHE A 237 -12.75 29.66 -8.36
N GLU A 238 -13.71 28.79 -8.67
CA GLU A 238 -14.53 28.86 -9.88
C GLU A 238 -15.52 30.04 -9.83
N LEU A 239 -16.20 30.24 -8.71
CA LEU A 239 -17.23 31.28 -8.54
C LEU A 239 -16.67 32.70 -8.38
N GLN A 240 -15.46 32.85 -7.82
CA GLN A 240 -14.89 34.17 -7.56
C GLN A 240 -14.15 34.73 -8.78
N PRO A 241 -14.51 35.94 -9.26
CA PRO A 241 -13.84 36.56 -10.40
C PRO A 241 -12.55 37.32 -10.03
N SER A 242 -12.27 37.53 -8.74
CA SER A 242 -11.10 38.28 -8.28
C SER A 242 -9.81 37.46 -8.43
N ALA A 243 -8.83 37.99 -9.17
CA ALA A 243 -7.52 37.37 -9.35
C ALA A 243 -6.78 37.16 -8.01
N ALA A 244 -6.84 38.13 -7.09
CA ALA A 244 -6.17 38.04 -5.79
C ALA A 244 -6.68 36.87 -4.93
N VAL A 245 -8.00 36.60 -4.97
CA VAL A 245 -8.60 35.47 -4.23
C VAL A 245 -8.16 34.14 -4.86
N ARG A 246 -8.10 34.07 -6.19
CA ARG A 246 -7.62 32.89 -6.89
C ARG A 246 -6.13 32.62 -6.64
N GLU A 247 -5.31 33.66 -6.57
CA GLU A 247 -3.89 33.56 -6.21
C GLU A 247 -3.71 33.02 -4.78
N GLU A 248 -4.45 33.56 -3.80
CA GLU A 248 -4.41 33.07 -2.41
C GLU A 248 -4.81 31.59 -2.30
N ILE A 249 -5.85 31.17 -3.03
CA ILE A 249 -6.27 29.76 -3.08
C ILE A 249 -5.17 28.89 -3.71
N LEU A 250 -4.50 29.36 -4.76
CA LEU A 250 -3.40 28.62 -5.38
C LEU A 250 -2.21 28.49 -4.43
N GLU A 251 -1.86 29.54 -3.68
CA GLU A 251 -0.81 29.48 -2.66
C GLU A 251 -1.13 28.41 -1.59
N ILE A 252 -2.40 28.30 -1.18
CA ILE A 252 -2.85 27.23 -0.27
C ILE A 252 -2.61 25.86 -0.90
N PHE A 253 -3.01 25.64 -2.16
CA PHE A 253 -2.76 24.38 -2.84
C PHE A 253 -1.27 24.09 -3.04
N GLU A 254 -0.45 25.10 -3.32
CA GLU A 254 1.01 24.95 -3.46
C GLU A 254 1.66 24.49 -2.15
N ALA A 255 1.17 24.97 -1.00
CA ALA A 255 1.64 24.55 0.32
C ALA A 255 1.12 23.15 0.71
N LEU A 256 -0.11 22.81 0.32
CA LEU A 256 -0.73 21.51 0.66
C LEU A 256 -0.24 20.36 -0.21
N PHE A 257 0.08 20.61 -1.48
CA PHE A 257 0.38 19.56 -2.45
C PHE A 257 1.55 18.64 -2.04
N PRO A 258 2.72 19.15 -1.58
CA PRO A 258 3.80 18.28 -1.09
C PRO A 258 3.42 17.51 0.18
N ASN A 259 2.60 18.11 1.05
CA ASN A 259 2.15 17.46 2.29
C ASN A 259 1.21 16.28 1.99
N LEU A 260 0.34 16.41 0.99
CA LEU A 260 -0.54 15.31 0.56
C LEU A 260 0.25 14.16 -0.06
N LEU A 261 1.25 14.47 -0.91
CA LEU A 261 2.15 13.46 -1.48
C LEU A 261 2.94 12.71 -0.40
N ASN A 262 3.53 13.44 0.55
CA ASN A 262 4.32 12.83 1.63
C ASN A 262 3.48 11.98 2.60
N ARG A 263 2.18 12.25 2.72
CA ARG A 263 1.25 11.46 3.54
C ARG A 263 0.63 10.27 2.80
N GLY A 264 0.95 10.08 1.52
CA GLY A 264 0.38 9.00 0.70
C GLY A 264 -1.07 9.23 0.28
N GLU A 265 -1.57 10.48 0.35
CA GLU A 265 -2.96 10.84 -0.01
C GLU A 265 -3.15 10.95 -1.54
N PHE A 266 -2.73 9.90 -2.27
CA PHE A 266 -2.61 9.89 -3.73
C PHE A 266 -3.93 10.11 -4.45
N ARG A 267 -5.03 9.57 -3.91
CA ARG A 267 -6.37 9.75 -4.46
C ARG A 267 -6.82 11.21 -4.42
N ILE A 268 -6.53 11.92 -3.32
CA ILE A 268 -6.84 13.34 -3.18
C ILE A 268 -6.03 14.14 -4.19
N VAL A 269 -4.72 13.86 -4.28
CA VAL A 269 -3.83 14.52 -5.24
C VAL A 269 -4.32 14.33 -6.67
N ALA A 270 -4.58 13.08 -7.08
CA ALA A 270 -5.04 12.76 -8.43
C ALA A 270 -6.34 13.50 -8.78
N ARG A 271 -7.28 13.56 -7.83
CA ARG A 271 -8.52 14.30 -8.03
C ARG A 271 -8.29 15.80 -8.16
N LEU A 272 -7.47 16.41 -7.30
CA LEU A 272 -7.16 17.84 -7.38
C LEU A 272 -6.58 18.20 -8.76
N LEU A 273 -5.65 17.38 -9.28
CA LEU A 273 -5.08 17.58 -10.62
C LEU A 273 -6.15 17.54 -11.72
N ARG A 274 -7.07 16.57 -11.66
CA ARG A 274 -8.20 16.49 -12.62
C ARG A 274 -9.13 17.70 -12.55
N GLU A 275 -9.42 18.18 -11.34
CA GLU A 275 -10.24 19.39 -11.17
C GLU A 275 -9.52 20.64 -11.66
N PHE A 276 -8.22 20.80 -11.37
CA PHE A 276 -7.41 21.91 -11.88
C PHE A 276 -7.42 21.96 -13.42
N ARG A 277 -7.27 20.80 -14.07
CA ARG A 277 -7.36 20.69 -15.53
C ARG A 277 -8.75 21.07 -16.04
N THR A 278 -9.80 20.54 -15.39
CA THR A 278 -11.19 20.84 -15.75
C THR A 278 -11.50 22.33 -15.63
N ILE A 279 -11.03 22.98 -14.56
CA ILE A 279 -11.18 24.42 -14.33
C ILE A 279 -10.41 25.22 -15.40
N ALA A 280 -9.16 24.83 -15.68
CA ALA A 280 -8.36 25.49 -16.72
C ALA A 280 -9.05 25.40 -18.10
N GLU A 281 -9.70 24.28 -18.43
CA GLU A 281 -10.42 24.12 -19.70
C GLU A 281 -11.76 24.87 -19.74
N ARG A 282 -12.56 24.79 -18.66
CA ARG A 282 -13.93 25.34 -18.61
C ARG A 282 -13.98 26.86 -18.47
N VAL A 283 -13.08 27.44 -17.68
CA VAL A 283 -13.12 28.88 -17.40
C VAL A 283 -12.43 29.63 -18.53
N THR A 284 -13.22 30.10 -19.48
CA THR A 284 -12.76 30.80 -20.69
C THR A 284 -12.12 32.16 -20.41
N VAL A 285 -12.42 32.78 -19.26
CA VAL A 285 -11.85 34.06 -18.80
C VAL A 285 -11.02 33.82 -17.54
N LEU A 286 -9.92 33.09 -17.71
CA LEU A 286 -8.89 32.88 -16.68
C LEU A 286 -7.67 33.73 -17.05
N ASP A 287 -7.14 34.48 -16.09
CA ASP A 287 -5.91 35.22 -16.31
C ASP A 287 -4.78 34.26 -16.71
N PRO A 288 -3.99 34.58 -17.76
CA PRO A 288 -2.90 33.73 -18.22
C PRO A 288 -1.92 33.23 -17.14
N PRO A 289 -1.49 34.03 -16.14
CA PRO A 289 -0.62 33.53 -15.08
C PRO A 289 -1.31 32.45 -14.22
N ILE A 290 -2.55 32.67 -13.81
CA ILE A 290 -3.33 31.72 -12.98
C ILE A 290 -3.51 30.39 -13.71
N ARG A 291 -3.81 30.43 -15.01
CA ARG A 291 -3.90 29.24 -15.86
C ARG A 291 -2.59 28.44 -15.87
N ARG A 292 -1.45 29.12 -16.02
CA ARG A 292 -0.13 28.47 -16.01
C ARG A 292 0.16 27.83 -14.66
N THR A 293 -0.20 28.48 -13.55
CA THR A 293 -0.02 27.92 -12.21
C THR A 293 -0.83 26.63 -12.04
N LEU A 294 -2.11 26.60 -12.44
CA LEU A 294 -2.92 25.38 -12.43
C LEU A 294 -2.28 24.24 -13.24
N GLU A 295 -1.84 24.53 -14.46
CA GLU A 295 -1.19 23.55 -15.34
C GLU A 295 0.18 23.10 -14.80
N SER A 296 0.83 23.91 -13.96
CA SER A 296 2.16 23.62 -13.41
C SER A 296 2.16 22.48 -12.40
N PHE A 297 1.05 22.21 -11.70
CA PHE A 297 1.00 21.15 -10.68
C PHE A 297 1.25 19.75 -11.27
N GLU A 298 0.66 19.46 -12.44
CA GLU A 298 0.89 18.19 -13.15
C GLU A 298 2.33 18.09 -13.67
N ALA A 299 2.88 19.21 -14.15
CA ALA A 299 4.26 19.28 -14.60
C ALA A 299 5.23 19.03 -13.43
N ARG A 300 4.97 19.64 -12.27
CA ARG A 300 5.74 19.46 -11.02
C ARG A 300 5.74 18.01 -10.55
N LEU A 301 4.58 17.34 -10.60
CA LEU A 301 4.52 15.90 -10.27
C LEU A 301 5.40 15.05 -11.21
N SER A 302 5.54 15.50 -12.46
CA SER A 302 6.33 14.84 -13.50
C SER A 302 7.81 15.28 -13.50
N GLU A 303 8.21 16.20 -12.61
CA GLU A 303 9.60 16.62 -12.50
C GLU A 303 10.47 15.47 -11.97
N PRO A 304 11.68 15.27 -12.51
CA PRO A 304 12.52 14.14 -12.15
C PRO A 304 12.78 13.99 -10.65
N ALA A 305 12.99 15.10 -9.93
CA ALA A 305 13.26 15.08 -8.50
C ALA A 305 12.05 14.60 -7.68
N ILE A 306 10.87 15.17 -7.95
CA ILE A 306 9.63 14.85 -7.24
C ILE A 306 9.19 13.42 -7.57
N LEU A 307 9.22 13.06 -8.86
CA LEU A 307 8.83 11.74 -9.31
C LEU A 307 9.78 10.64 -8.80
N SER A 308 11.09 10.88 -8.77
CA SER A 308 12.06 9.93 -8.21
C SER A 308 11.79 9.70 -6.71
N GLN A 309 11.55 10.77 -5.96
CA GLN A 309 11.23 10.68 -4.53
C GLN A 309 9.91 9.93 -4.30
N LEU A 310 8.88 10.20 -5.09
CA LEU A 310 7.61 9.50 -5.04
C LEU A 310 7.78 7.99 -5.29
N LEU A 311 8.46 7.62 -6.38
CA LEU A 311 8.68 6.21 -6.72
C LEU A 311 9.56 5.49 -5.70
N GLN A 312 10.55 6.17 -5.13
CA GLN A 312 11.37 5.61 -4.05
C GLN A 312 10.55 5.38 -2.78
N SER A 313 9.75 6.37 -2.38
CA SER A 313 8.90 6.27 -1.17
C SER A 313 7.91 5.11 -1.30
N LEU A 314 7.26 4.96 -2.45
CA LEU A 314 6.33 3.85 -2.73
C LEU A 314 7.01 2.46 -2.64
N GLU A 315 8.27 2.36 -3.04
CA GLU A 315 9.03 1.10 -3.01
C GLU A 315 9.54 0.75 -1.60
N GLU A 316 9.76 1.74 -0.74
CA GLU A 316 10.28 1.58 0.62
C GLU A 316 9.17 1.32 1.67
N GLU A 317 7.97 1.85 1.47
CA GLU A 317 6.90 1.86 2.48
C GLU A 317 6.36 0.46 2.82
N ALA A 318 6.23 0.10 4.10
CA ALA A 318 5.87 -1.26 4.51
C ALA A 318 4.40 -1.64 4.21
N ALA A 319 3.50 -0.65 4.25
CA ALA A 319 2.08 -0.80 3.91
C ALA A 319 1.81 0.01 2.64
N LEU A 320 1.33 -0.65 1.59
CA LEU A 320 0.95 0.03 0.36
C LEU A 320 -0.44 0.66 0.55
N PRO A 321 -0.67 1.88 0.04
CA PRO A 321 -2.00 2.32 -0.31
C PRO A 321 -2.68 1.28 -1.22
N GLU A 322 -4.01 1.30 -1.30
CA GLU A 322 -4.73 0.44 -2.23
C GLU A 322 -4.19 0.64 -3.65
N ASP A 323 -4.00 -0.44 -4.41
CA ASP A 323 -3.41 -0.39 -5.77
C ASP A 323 -4.13 0.62 -6.69
N GLY A 324 -5.43 0.85 -6.44
CA GLY A 324 -6.23 1.87 -7.13
C GLY A 324 -5.73 3.31 -6.90
N ASP A 325 -5.33 3.66 -5.67
CA ASP A 325 -4.95 5.03 -5.32
C ASP A 325 -3.61 5.43 -5.95
N ILE A 326 -2.63 4.51 -5.97
CA ILE A 326 -1.34 4.71 -6.65
C ILE A 326 -1.56 4.85 -8.16
N GLY A 327 -2.46 4.03 -8.72
CA GLY A 327 -2.83 4.12 -10.13
C GLY A 327 -3.45 5.45 -10.51
N GLU A 328 -4.29 6.02 -9.66
CA GLU A 328 -4.89 7.32 -9.91
C GLU A 328 -3.83 8.43 -10.00
N VAL A 329 -2.85 8.49 -9.10
CA VAL A 329 -1.83 9.57 -9.14
C VAL A 329 -0.84 9.39 -10.28
N LEU A 330 -0.38 8.17 -10.55
CA LEU A 330 0.54 7.90 -11.66
C LEU A 330 -0.16 8.10 -13.03
N ALA A 331 -1.49 7.98 -13.07
CA ALA A 331 -2.27 8.30 -14.26
C ALA A 331 -2.23 9.78 -14.65
N GLU A 332 -1.95 10.68 -13.69
CA GLU A 332 -1.87 12.13 -13.94
C GLU A 332 -0.46 12.60 -14.38
N LEU A 333 0.52 11.70 -14.48
CA LEU A 333 1.86 12.02 -14.97
C LEU A 333 1.84 12.43 -16.46
N ARG A 334 2.72 13.37 -16.81
CA ARG A 334 2.93 13.91 -18.15
C ARG A 334 4.20 13.36 -18.81
N ALA A 335 4.41 13.73 -20.07
CA ALA A 335 5.52 13.26 -20.90
C ALA A 335 6.90 13.56 -20.31
N GLU A 336 7.03 14.67 -19.58
CA GLU A 336 8.26 15.11 -18.92
C GLU A 336 8.78 14.07 -17.90
N GLY A 337 7.87 13.32 -17.28
CA GLY A 337 8.22 12.25 -16.34
C GLY A 337 8.60 10.93 -17.02
N LEU A 338 8.37 10.78 -18.33
CA LEU A 338 8.52 9.50 -19.03
C LEU A 338 9.94 8.94 -18.92
N GLU A 339 10.96 9.79 -19.07
CA GLU A 339 12.35 9.35 -18.95
C GLU A 339 12.65 8.83 -17.53
N THR A 340 12.23 9.55 -16.50
CA THR A 340 12.38 9.13 -15.09
C THR A 340 11.65 7.82 -14.83
N MET A 341 10.41 7.66 -15.31
CA MET A 341 9.70 6.39 -15.16
C MET A 341 10.43 5.23 -15.84
N LEU A 342 11.00 5.44 -17.02
CA LEU A 342 11.76 4.42 -17.75
C LEU A 342 13.08 4.05 -17.06
N ILE A 343 13.69 4.97 -16.31
CA ILE A 343 14.86 4.71 -15.45
C ILE A 343 14.48 3.82 -14.27
N PHE A 344 13.36 4.11 -13.60
CA PHE A 344 12.94 3.39 -12.40
C PHE A 344 12.27 2.04 -12.69
N LEU A 345 11.57 1.90 -13.83
CA LEU A 345 10.78 0.71 -14.14
C LEU A 345 11.55 -0.62 -13.99
N PRO A 346 12.81 -0.75 -14.44
CA PRO A 346 13.58 -1.98 -14.28
C PRO A 346 14.02 -2.24 -12.82
N THR A 347 14.09 -1.20 -11.98
CA THR A 347 14.59 -1.30 -10.59
C THR A 347 13.50 -1.63 -9.58
N LEU A 348 12.23 -1.46 -9.94
CA LEU A 348 11.08 -1.78 -9.07
C LEU A 348 11.02 -3.28 -8.76
N LYS A 349 10.99 -3.65 -7.48
CA LYS A 349 10.90 -5.04 -7.01
C LYS A 349 9.45 -5.45 -6.77
N ARG A 350 8.59 -4.50 -6.41
CA ARG A 350 7.17 -4.74 -6.12
C ARG A 350 6.36 -4.87 -7.42
N PRO A 351 5.71 -6.04 -7.67
CA PRO A 351 4.95 -6.26 -8.90
C PRO A 351 3.75 -5.30 -9.08
N ALA A 352 3.07 -4.93 -8.00
CA ALA A 352 1.90 -4.04 -8.04
C ALA A 352 2.27 -2.64 -8.56
N ILE A 353 3.26 -1.98 -7.93
CA ILE A 353 3.75 -0.66 -8.38
C ILE A 353 4.29 -0.75 -9.80
N ARG A 354 5.04 -1.81 -10.13
CA ARG A 354 5.56 -2.03 -11.47
C ARG A 354 4.43 -2.05 -12.50
N GLN A 355 3.37 -2.82 -12.27
CA GLN A 355 2.24 -2.93 -13.20
C GLN A 355 1.53 -1.59 -13.41
N VAL A 356 1.32 -0.83 -12.34
CA VAL A 356 0.70 0.49 -12.40
C VAL A 356 1.58 1.50 -13.15
N LEU A 357 2.89 1.50 -12.86
CA LEU A 357 3.85 2.35 -13.57
C LEU A 357 3.96 1.96 -15.05
N GLU A 358 3.96 0.67 -15.37
CA GLU A 358 3.94 0.16 -16.75
C GLU A 358 2.73 0.71 -17.51
N ALA A 359 1.53 0.71 -16.91
CA ALA A 359 0.33 1.25 -17.56
C ALA A 359 0.47 2.75 -17.90
N SER A 360 1.11 3.52 -17.03
CA SER A 360 1.35 4.96 -17.25
C SER A 360 2.44 5.21 -18.29
N VAL A 361 3.54 4.46 -18.23
CA VAL A 361 4.62 4.49 -19.23
C VAL A 361 4.10 4.09 -20.61
N ASP A 362 3.26 3.07 -20.70
CA ASP A 362 2.69 2.57 -21.95
C ASP A 362 1.73 3.60 -22.57
N ARG A 363 0.88 4.23 -21.75
CA ARG A 363 0.01 5.35 -22.17
C ARG A 363 0.83 6.51 -22.73
N LEU A 364 1.82 6.99 -21.98
CA LEU A 364 2.64 8.14 -22.37
C LEU A 364 3.57 7.83 -23.53
N GLY A 365 4.17 6.64 -23.58
CA GLY A 365 5.00 6.20 -24.69
C GLY A 365 4.24 6.10 -26.01
N THR A 366 2.96 5.72 -25.94
CA THR A 366 2.06 5.71 -27.11
C THR A 366 1.71 7.13 -27.56
N ALA A 367 1.45 8.04 -26.63
CA ALA A 367 1.09 9.43 -26.94
C ALA A 367 2.30 10.28 -27.40
N HIS A 368 3.49 10.01 -26.87
CA HIS A 368 4.72 10.81 -27.04
C HIS A 368 5.87 9.95 -27.55
N THR A 369 5.65 9.28 -28.68
CA THR A 369 6.65 8.38 -29.27
C THR A 369 7.94 9.10 -29.68
N ASP A 370 7.88 10.40 -29.97
CA ASP A 370 9.04 11.25 -30.24
C ASP A 370 10.04 11.29 -29.07
N VAL A 371 9.55 11.35 -27.82
CA VAL A 371 10.38 11.28 -26.61
C VAL A 371 11.08 9.93 -26.53
N VAL A 372 10.36 8.83 -26.77
CA VAL A 372 10.92 7.46 -26.78
C VAL A 372 12.00 7.33 -27.86
N LEU A 373 11.77 7.85 -29.06
CA LEU A 373 12.75 7.83 -30.15
C LEU A 373 13.98 8.69 -29.84
N GLY A 374 13.80 9.82 -29.13
CA GLY A 374 14.88 10.65 -28.62
C GLY A 374 15.80 9.87 -27.68
N ILE A 375 15.21 9.13 -26.72
CA ILE A 375 15.94 8.28 -25.78
C ILE A 375 16.72 7.18 -26.53
N LEU A 376 16.09 6.45 -27.47
CA LEU A 376 16.77 5.44 -28.29
C LEU A 376 17.86 6.02 -29.21
N GLY A 377 17.78 7.32 -29.51
CA GLY A 377 18.79 8.07 -30.24
C GLY A 377 20.07 8.31 -29.44
N ASN A 378 19.98 8.29 -28.11
CA ASN A 378 21.09 8.55 -27.18
C ASN A 378 21.58 7.25 -26.52
N PRO A 379 22.70 6.66 -26.97
CA PRO A 379 23.20 5.40 -26.43
C PRO A 379 23.64 5.49 -24.95
N ASP A 380 23.89 6.69 -24.44
CA ASP A 380 24.33 6.89 -23.05
C ASP A 380 23.18 7.23 -22.09
N SER A 381 21.92 7.26 -22.57
CA SER A 381 20.77 7.55 -21.71
C SER A 381 20.56 6.45 -20.67
N GLU A 382 20.37 6.85 -19.41
CA GLU A 382 20.02 5.93 -18.32
C GLU A 382 18.67 5.23 -18.56
N ALA A 383 17.76 5.89 -19.29
CA ALA A 383 16.44 5.36 -19.64
C ALA A 383 16.48 4.35 -20.80
N LEU A 384 17.64 4.12 -21.44
CA LEU A 384 17.74 3.35 -22.68
C LEU A 384 17.18 1.93 -22.53
N ARG A 385 17.51 1.23 -21.43
CA ARG A 385 17.00 -0.13 -21.16
C ARG A 385 15.48 -0.14 -20.99
N GLY A 386 14.95 0.85 -20.26
CA GLY A 386 13.51 1.04 -20.10
C GLY A 386 12.83 1.30 -21.45
N ALA A 387 13.37 2.22 -22.26
CA ALA A 387 12.83 2.58 -23.57
C ALA A 387 12.82 1.41 -24.55
N VAL A 388 13.87 0.59 -24.56
CA VAL A 388 13.90 -0.66 -25.34
C VAL A 388 12.83 -1.64 -24.86
N GLY A 389 12.66 -1.80 -23.55
CA GLY A 389 11.59 -2.60 -22.95
C GLY A 389 10.19 -2.13 -23.35
N LEU A 390 9.97 -0.81 -23.33
CA LEU A 390 8.73 -0.17 -23.79
C LEU A 390 8.45 -0.44 -25.27
N CYS A 391 9.46 -0.31 -26.14
CA CYS A 391 9.32 -0.58 -27.57
C CYS A 391 8.92 -2.04 -27.84
N ARG A 392 9.43 -2.98 -27.04
CA ARG A 392 9.03 -4.39 -27.08
C ARG A 392 7.58 -4.57 -26.66
N ARG A 393 7.18 -4.03 -25.50
CA ARG A 393 5.80 -4.16 -24.98
C ARG A 393 4.76 -3.60 -25.94
N LEU A 394 5.01 -2.43 -26.51
CA LEU A 394 4.11 -1.74 -27.43
C LEU A 394 4.29 -2.15 -28.90
N ALA A 395 5.28 -3.01 -29.21
CA ALA A 395 5.67 -3.39 -30.57
C ALA A 395 5.81 -2.18 -31.52
N LEU A 396 6.54 -1.13 -31.09
CA LEU A 396 6.63 0.15 -31.79
C LEU A 396 7.38 0.03 -33.13
N GLN A 397 6.63 -0.04 -34.23
CA GLN A 397 7.19 -0.18 -35.59
C GLN A 397 8.11 0.98 -35.98
N VAL A 398 7.78 2.21 -35.55
CA VAL A 398 8.58 3.40 -35.83
C VAL A 398 9.97 3.36 -35.17
N ALA A 399 10.15 2.55 -34.12
CA ALA A 399 11.41 2.40 -33.40
C ALA A 399 12.42 1.47 -34.11
N VAL A 400 12.01 0.73 -35.16
CA VAL A 400 12.88 -0.27 -35.83
C VAL A 400 14.24 0.28 -36.24
N PRO A 401 14.37 1.44 -36.90
CA PRO A 401 15.68 1.97 -37.28
C PRO A 401 16.56 2.34 -36.08
N ALA A 402 15.95 2.74 -34.96
CA ALA A 402 16.69 3.03 -33.73
C ALA A 402 17.14 1.74 -33.03
N LEU A 403 16.24 0.76 -32.92
CA LEU A 403 16.54 -0.56 -32.36
C LEU A 403 17.61 -1.31 -33.18
N GLU A 404 17.62 -1.20 -34.51
CA GLU A 404 18.66 -1.79 -35.36
C GLU A 404 20.06 -1.30 -34.97
N ARG A 405 20.22 0.00 -34.66
CA ARG A 405 21.51 0.56 -34.21
C ARG A 405 21.92 -0.02 -32.86
N LEU A 406 20.97 -0.31 -31.98
CA LEU A 406 21.21 -0.86 -30.65
C LEU A 406 21.59 -2.35 -30.66
N VAL A 407 21.37 -3.07 -31.77
CA VAL A 407 21.86 -4.46 -31.93
C VAL A 407 23.38 -4.54 -31.88
N THR A 408 24.12 -3.44 -32.06
CA THR A 408 25.58 -3.38 -31.93
C THR A 408 26.05 -2.56 -30.73
N HIS A 409 25.18 -2.34 -29.74
CA HIS A 409 25.50 -1.55 -28.55
C HIS A 409 26.60 -2.20 -27.68
N GLY A 410 27.38 -1.37 -26.97
CA GLY A 410 28.48 -1.86 -26.12
C GLY A 410 28.01 -2.76 -24.97
N ASP A 411 26.88 -2.41 -24.35
CA ASP A 411 26.23 -3.18 -23.29
C ASP A 411 25.44 -4.39 -23.85
N PRO A 412 25.80 -5.65 -23.50
CA PRO A 412 25.08 -6.84 -23.93
C PRO A 412 23.59 -6.88 -23.54
N ALA A 413 23.22 -6.27 -22.41
CA ALA A 413 21.82 -6.24 -21.97
C ALA A 413 20.95 -5.38 -22.92
N VAL A 414 21.50 -4.27 -23.42
CA VAL A 414 20.83 -3.42 -24.41
C VAL A 414 20.71 -4.14 -25.75
N ARG A 415 21.76 -4.85 -26.19
CA ARG A 415 21.70 -5.65 -27.42
C ARG A 415 20.62 -6.72 -27.36
N LEU A 416 20.54 -7.45 -26.23
CA LEU A 416 19.51 -8.46 -26.00
C LEU A 416 18.12 -7.85 -26.06
N GLY A 417 17.88 -6.75 -25.32
CA GLY A 417 16.59 -6.07 -25.33
C GLY A 417 16.21 -5.58 -26.73
N ALA A 418 17.16 -5.07 -27.52
CA ALA A 418 16.90 -4.62 -28.89
C ALA A 418 16.50 -5.80 -29.79
N VAL A 419 17.18 -6.95 -29.66
CA VAL A 419 16.85 -8.18 -30.39
C VAL A 419 15.47 -8.69 -30.02
N GLU A 420 15.12 -8.72 -28.73
CA GLU A 420 13.79 -9.12 -28.27
C GLU A 420 12.70 -8.15 -28.77
N ALA A 421 12.95 -6.85 -28.74
CA ALA A 421 12.04 -5.85 -29.29
C ALA A 421 11.81 -6.04 -30.79
N LEU A 422 12.88 -6.20 -31.57
CA LEU A 422 12.80 -6.46 -33.02
C LEU A 422 12.08 -7.77 -33.33
N ALA A 423 12.30 -8.82 -32.53
CA ALA A 423 11.61 -10.09 -32.65
C ALA A 423 10.10 -9.97 -32.41
N THR A 424 9.69 -9.23 -31.38
CA THR A 424 8.27 -8.95 -31.10
C THR A 424 7.63 -8.15 -32.23
N ILE A 425 8.30 -7.10 -32.71
CA ILE A 425 7.84 -6.25 -33.82
C ILE A 425 7.67 -7.04 -35.12
N GLY A 426 8.64 -7.88 -35.47
CA GLY A 426 8.53 -8.87 -36.56
C GLY A 426 8.35 -8.32 -37.98
N SER A 427 8.54 -7.02 -38.22
CA SER A 427 8.50 -6.45 -39.58
C SER A 427 9.70 -6.88 -40.42
N ALA A 428 9.61 -6.75 -41.75
CA ALA A 428 10.70 -7.17 -42.65
C ALA A 428 12.04 -6.49 -42.31
N GLY A 429 12.00 -5.19 -41.98
CA GLY A 429 13.18 -4.46 -41.51
C GLY A 429 13.70 -5.00 -40.18
N ALA A 430 12.81 -5.30 -39.23
CA ALA A 430 13.20 -5.86 -37.94
C ALA A 430 13.86 -7.25 -38.08
N LEU A 431 13.29 -8.12 -38.90
CA LEU A 431 13.86 -9.45 -39.18
C LEU A 431 15.23 -9.37 -39.86
N THR A 432 15.41 -8.39 -40.76
CA THR A 432 16.72 -8.13 -41.39
C THR A 432 17.75 -7.69 -40.35
N ALA A 433 17.36 -6.84 -39.40
CA ALA A 433 18.24 -6.38 -38.32
C ALA A 433 18.68 -7.52 -37.38
N LEU A 434 17.82 -8.52 -37.14
CA LEU A 434 18.14 -9.71 -36.33
C LEU A 434 19.29 -10.55 -36.91
N GLU A 435 19.57 -10.46 -38.21
CA GLU A 435 20.61 -11.27 -38.83
C GLU A 435 22.00 -11.03 -38.22
N ARG A 436 22.30 -9.80 -37.79
CA ARG A 436 23.60 -9.48 -37.15
C ARG A 436 23.73 -10.13 -35.78
N ALA A 437 22.63 -10.26 -35.04
CA ALA A 437 22.60 -10.83 -33.70
C ALA A 437 22.88 -12.35 -33.67
N LEU A 438 22.76 -13.05 -34.80
CA LEU A 438 23.13 -14.47 -34.91
C LEU A 438 24.64 -14.71 -34.70
N ASP A 439 25.46 -13.68 -34.95
CA ASP A 439 26.91 -13.72 -34.83
C ASP A 439 27.42 -12.94 -33.58
N ASP A 440 26.53 -12.57 -32.65
CA ASP A 440 26.88 -11.78 -31.45
C ASP A 440 27.87 -12.52 -30.54
N SER A 441 28.71 -11.79 -29.81
CA SER A 441 29.63 -12.39 -28.84
C SER A 441 28.91 -13.02 -27.66
N GLU A 442 27.76 -12.46 -27.27
CA GLU A 442 26.99 -12.90 -26.12
C GLU A 442 25.99 -14.02 -26.49
N ARG A 443 26.03 -15.11 -25.72
CA ARG A 443 25.19 -16.30 -25.98
C ARG A 443 23.69 -15.98 -25.89
N ALA A 444 23.29 -15.16 -24.91
CA ALA A 444 21.89 -14.80 -24.74
C ALA A 444 21.31 -14.09 -25.98
N VAL A 445 22.11 -13.20 -26.59
CA VAL A 445 21.73 -12.45 -27.79
C VAL A 445 21.58 -13.39 -28.99
N ARG A 446 22.54 -14.31 -29.19
CA ARG A 446 22.47 -15.32 -30.27
C ARG A 446 21.26 -16.22 -30.14
N ILE A 447 20.98 -16.74 -28.93
CA ILE A 447 19.82 -17.59 -28.67
C ILE A 447 18.52 -16.84 -28.97
N ALA A 448 18.38 -15.61 -28.50
CA ALA A 448 17.19 -14.79 -28.76
C ALA A 448 16.99 -14.57 -30.28
N ALA A 449 18.06 -14.27 -31.02
CA ALA A 449 18.00 -14.10 -32.47
C ALA A 449 17.62 -15.40 -33.19
N VAL A 450 18.21 -16.54 -32.83
CA VAL A 450 17.89 -17.85 -33.44
C VAL A 450 16.43 -18.24 -33.18
N THR A 451 15.94 -18.07 -31.95
CA THR A 451 14.54 -18.31 -31.60
C THR A 451 13.63 -17.44 -32.46
N ALA A 452 13.90 -16.13 -32.53
CA ALA A 452 13.09 -15.19 -33.27
C ALA A 452 13.01 -15.52 -34.77
N VAL A 453 14.14 -15.79 -35.44
CA VAL A 453 14.12 -16.11 -36.88
C VAL A 453 13.45 -17.45 -37.16
N MET A 454 13.52 -18.42 -36.23
CA MET A 454 12.84 -19.70 -36.34
C MET A 454 11.33 -19.54 -36.20
N GLU A 455 10.86 -18.87 -35.13
CA GLU A 455 9.43 -18.62 -34.87
C GLU A 455 8.76 -17.82 -36.00
N LYS A 456 9.48 -16.85 -36.56
CA LYS A 456 8.99 -16.00 -37.66
C LYS A 456 9.16 -16.63 -39.04
N GLY A 457 9.79 -17.80 -39.14
CA GLY A 457 10.03 -18.47 -40.43
C GLY A 457 10.95 -17.67 -41.36
N TYR A 458 11.85 -16.83 -40.82
CA TYR A 458 12.61 -15.86 -41.59
C TYR A 458 13.78 -16.51 -42.36
N ARG A 459 13.55 -16.79 -43.65
CA ARG A 459 14.53 -17.46 -44.52
C ARG A 459 15.79 -16.63 -44.85
N GLY A 460 15.78 -15.30 -44.63
CA GLY A 460 16.98 -14.47 -44.81
C GLY A 460 18.15 -14.90 -43.91
N ALA A 461 17.84 -15.48 -42.74
CA ALA A 461 18.83 -16.01 -41.80
C ALA A 461 19.56 -17.27 -42.28
N LEU A 462 19.07 -17.95 -43.33
CA LEU A 462 19.58 -19.28 -43.76
C LEU A 462 21.08 -19.29 -44.02
N ARG A 463 21.61 -18.25 -44.67
CA ARG A 463 23.03 -18.17 -45.00
C ARG A 463 23.91 -18.19 -43.75
N ARG A 464 23.49 -17.51 -42.67
CA ARG A 464 24.24 -17.46 -41.41
C ARG A 464 24.09 -18.76 -40.61
N LEU A 465 22.88 -19.29 -40.51
CA LEU A 465 22.62 -20.57 -39.86
C LEU A 465 23.41 -21.72 -40.53
N GLU A 466 23.44 -21.74 -41.87
CA GLU A 466 24.22 -22.71 -42.63
C GLU A 466 25.73 -22.55 -42.40
N ALA A 467 26.23 -21.32 -42.25
CA ALA A 467 27.63 -21.10 -41.91
C ALA A 467 27.98 -21.73 -40.56
N VAL A 468 27.13 -21.61 -39.54
CA VAL A 468 27.31 -22.28 -38.24
C VAL A 468 27.29 -23.80 -38.38
N VAL A 469 26.30 -24.35 -39.10
CA VAL A 469 26.16 -25.80 -39.34
C VAL A 469 27.39 -26.39 -40.04
N LEU A 470 28.00 -25.62 -40.94
CA LEU A 470 29.23 -26.00 -41.67
C LEU A 470 30.52 -25.65 -40.93
N GLY A 471 30.47 -25.23 -39.67
CA GLY A 471 31.65 -24.92 -38.85
C GLY A 471 32.37 -23.63 -39.22
N ARG A 472 31.73 -22.73 -39.97
CA ARG A 472 32.23 -21.40 -40.37
C ARG A 472 31.64 -20.25 -39.54
N GLY A 473 30.82 -20.58 -38.55
CA GLY A 473 30.19 -19.61 -37.64
C GLY A 473 30.99 -19.37 -36.35
N PRO A 474 30.34 -18.86 -35.28
CA PRO A 474 30.98 -18.67 -33.98
C PRO A 474 31.65 -19.96 -33.49
N GLN A 475 32.90 -19.85 -33.04
CA GLN A 475 33.72 -21.03 -32.72
C GLN A 475 33.33 -21.67 -31.37
N GLU A 476 32.90 -20.86 -30.41
CA GLU A 476 32.56 -21.28 -29.04
C GLU A 476 31.05 -21.28 -28.80
N LEU A 477 30.37 -22.31 -29.32
CA LEU A 477 28.95 -22.56 -29.02
C LEU A 477 28.84 -23.69 -28.01
N GLU A 478 28.06 -23.47 -26.97
CA GLU A 478 27.66 -24.54 -26.05
C GLU A 478 26.82 -25.59 -26.78
N ARG A 479 26.83 -26.83 -26.27
CA ARG A 479 26.12 -27.96 -26.88
C ARG A 479 24.63 -27.69 -27.16
N ALA A 480 23.93 -27.09 -26.20
CA ALA A 480 22.51 -26.78 -26.32
C ALA A 480 22.23 -25.69 -27.36
N GLU A 481 23.08 -24.65 -27.38
CA GLU A 481 23.00 -23.56 -28.35
C GLU A 481 23.30 -24.08 -29.77
N ARG A 482 24.39 -24.84 -29.94
CA ARG A 482 24.75 -25.47 -31.22
C ARG A 482 23.60 -26.30 -31.77
N ARG A 483 22.95 -27.11 -30.92
CA ARG A 483 21.77 -27.88 -31.31
C ARG A 483 20.65 -26.97 -31.83
N GLN A 484 20.39 -25.84 -31.18
CA GLN A 484 19.34 -24.90 -31.59
C GLN A 484 19.61 -24.30 -32.98
N PHE A 485 20.86 -23.94 -33.29
CA PHE A 485 21.25 -23.48 -34.64
C PHE A 485 20.99 -24.54 -35.72
N PHE A 486 21.34 -25.80 -35.42
CA PHE A 486 21.10 -26.93 -36.34
C PHE A 486 19.60 -27.17 -36.55
N GLU A 487 18.80 -27.15 -35.49
CA GLU A 487 17.34 -27.29 -35.58
C GLU A 487 16.72 -26.11 -36.35
N ALA A 488 17.18 -24.87 -36.12
CA ALA A 488 16.72 -23.68 -36.84
C ALA A 488 17.01 -23.78 -38.35
N TYR A 489 18.22 -24.22 -38.71
CA TYR A 489 18.58 -24.47 -40.10
C TYR A 489 17.65 -25.50 -40.75
N ALA A 490 17.40 -26.63 -40.08
CA ALA A 490 16.51 -27.67 -40.59
C ALA A 490 15.09 -27.15 -40.83
N VAL A 491 14.52 -26.46 -39.84
CA VAL A 491 13.16 -25.91 -39.91
C VAL A 491 13.01 -24.89 -41.04
N LEU A 492 13.96 -23.96 -41.17
CA LEU A 492 13.87 -22.87 -42.15
C LEU A 492 14.21 -23.31 -43.58
N ALA A 493 15.20 -24.21 -43.74
CA ALA A 493 15.61 -24.70 -45.05
C ALA A 493 14.68 -25.80 -45.57
N GLY A 494 14.06 -26.59 -44.70
CA GLY A 494 13.15 -27.67 -45.07
C GLY A 494 13.88 -28.82 -45.78
N ALA A 495 13.25 -29.42 -46.80
CA ALA A 495 13.78 -30.58 -47.52
C ALA A 495 15.25 -30.45 -48.00
N PRO A 496 15.71 -29.29 -48.55
CA PRO A 496 17.11 -29.05 -48.86
C PRO A 496 18.11 -29.31 -47.71
N ALA A 497 17.70 -29.06 -46.46
CA ALA A 497 18.55 -29.25 -45.29
C ALA A 497 18.99 -30.71 -45.11
N LEU A 498 18.13 -31.67 -45.52
CA LEU A 498 18.38 -33.09 -45.34
C LEU A 498 19.71 -33.50 -45.98
N ARG A 499 20.02 -32.98 -47.17
CA ARG A 499 21.27 -33.30 -47.88
C ARG A 499 22.49 -32.81 -47.10
N VAL A 500 22.44 -31.58 -46.58
CA VAL A 500 23.56 -30.98 -45.84
C VAL A 500 23.75 -31.69 -44.50
N LEU A 501 22.68 -31.87 -43.73
CA LEU A 501 22.71 -32.55 -42.43
C LEU A 501 23.11 -34.02 -42.56
N SER A 502 22.66 -34.73 -43.61
CA SER A 502 23.08 -36.12 -43.85
C SER A 502 24.57 -36.21 -44.18
N ASN A 503 25.14 -35.24 -44.90
CA ASN A 503 26.59 -35.24 -45.18
C ASN A 503 27.42 -35.02 -43.90
N ILE A 504 26.89 -34.26 -42.92
CA ILE A 504 27.52 -34.08 -41.61
C ILE A 504 27.41 -35.35 -40.79
N LEU A 505 26.22 -35.98 -40.78
CA LEU A 505 25.93 -37.19 -40.02
C LEU A 505 26.68 -38.43 -40.57
N GLU A 506 26.68 -38.59 -41.90
CA GLU A 506 27.31 -39.66 -42.68
C GLU A 506 28.19 -39.07 -43.79
N PRO A 507 29.43 -38.66 -43.51
CA PRO A 507 30.32 -38.18 -44.56
C PRO A 507 30.60 -39.33 -45.55
N ARG A 508 30.04 -39.24 -46.77
CA ARG A 508 30.29 -40.21 -47.85
C ARG A 508 31.57 -39.85 -48.61
N GLY A 509 32.51 -40.80 -48.71
CA GLY A 509 33.75 -40.72 -49.51
C GLY A 509 35.03 -41.06 -48.75
N LEU A 510 36.00 -41.73 -49.39
CA LEU A 510 37.25 -42.23 -48.77
C LEU A 510 38.20 -41.15 -48.21
N PHE A 511 37.99 -39.87 -48.56
CA PHE A 511 38.89 -38.76 -48.19
C PHE A 511 38.20 -37.64 -47.39
N ARG A 512 36.95 -37.82 -46.94
CA ARG A 512 36.28 -36.82 -46.09
C ARG A 512 36.55 -37.08 -44.62
N ARG A 513 37.12 -36.08 -43.94
CA ARG A 513 37.34 -36.10 -42.49
C ARG A 513 35.99 -36.23 -41.79
N ARG A 514 35.90 -37.15 -40.81
CA ARG A 514 34.69 -37.34 -40.02
C ARG A 514 34.47 -36.10 -39.14
N GLU A 515 33.26 -35.54 -39.19
CA GLU A 515 32.83 -34.44 -38.33
C GLU A 515 32.84 -34.84 -36.85
N THR A 516 32.84 -33.86 -35.95
CA THR A 516 32.85 -34.12 -34.50
C THR A 516 31.56 -34.85 -34.07
N ALA A 517 31.66 -35.72 -33.05
CA ALA A 517 30.51 -36.44 -32.50
C ALA A 517 29.38 -35.49 -32.07
N GLU A 518 29.73 -34.27 -31.63
CA GLU A 518 28.78 -33.22 -31.26
C GLU A 518 28.00 -32.67 -32.47
N ASN A 519 28.68 -32.29 -33.57
CA ASN A 519 28.03 -31.84 -34.80
C ASN A 519 27.13 -32.94 -35.39
N ARG A 520 27.58 -34.19 -35.35
CA ARG A 520 26.80 -35.36 -35.79
C ARG A 520 25.55 -35.55 -34.92
N THR A 521 25.67 -35.43 -33.61
CA THR A 521 24.53 -35.49 -32.67
C THR A 521 23.52 -34.38 -32.96
N CYS A 522 23.98 -33.14 -33.17
CA CYS A 522 23.11 -32.01 -33.54
C CYS A 522 22.43 -32.23 -34.90
N ALA A 523 23.15 -32.77 -35.89
CA ALA A 523 22.60 -33.12 -37.20
C ALA A 523 21.49 -34.17 -37.09
N ALA A 524 21.63 -35.18 -36.23
CA ALA A 524 20.59 -36.19 -36.00
C ALA A 524 19.30 -35.55 -35.43
N TYR A 525 19.41 -34.68 -34.42
CA TYR A 525 18.24 -33.97 -33.88
C TYR A 525 17.62 -33.02 -34.90
N ALA A 526 18.42 -32.32 -35.70
CA ALA A 526 17.93 -31.42 -36.74
C ALA A 526 17.23 -32.17 -37.89
N ILE A 527 17.75 -33.33 -38.31
CA ILE A 527 17.07 -34.19 -39.29
C ILE A 527 15.70 -34.62 -38.76
N ALA A 528 15.58 -34.88 -37.45
CA ALA A 528 14.30 -35.23 -36.84
C ALA A 528 13.24 -34.12 -37.00
N ARG A 529 13.66 -32.84 -36.97
CA ARG A 529 12.76 -31.69 -37.16
C ARG A 529 12.17 -31.61 -38.58
N LEU A 530 12.77 -32.26 -39.56
CA LEU A 530 12.26 -32.26 -40.94
C LEU A 530 10.98 -33.09 -41.12
N GLN A 531 10.71 -34.02 -40.20
CA GLN A 531 9.50 -34.86 -40.18
C GLN A 531 9.13 -35.48 -41.54
N SER A 532 10.13 -35.88 -42.34
CA SER A 532 9.94 -36.50 -43.66
C SER A 532 10.28 -38.00 -43.64
N PRO A 533 9.68 -38.82 -44.52
CA PRO A 533 10.03 -40.24 -44.65
C PRO A 533 11.52 -40.46 -44.90
N ASP A 534 12.13 -39.63 -45.75
CA ASP A 534 13.57 -39.71 -46.05
C ASP A 534 14.44 -39.40 -44.82
N ALA A 535 14.04 -38.41 -44.01
CA ALA A 535 14.71 -38.10 -42.75
C ALA A 535 14.64 -39.27 -41.75
N ARG A 536 13.48 -39.93 -41.66
CA ARG A 536 13.31 -41.12 -40.82
C ARG A 536 14.24 -42.26 -41.24
N LEU A 537 14.31 -42.56 -42.54
CA LEU A 537 15.22 -43.58 -43.09
C LEU A 537 16.69 -43.27 -42.79
N VAL A 538 17.08 -42.00 -42.81
CA VAL A 538 18.44 -41.59 -42.42
C VAL A 538 18.70 -41.90 -40.93
N LEU A 539 17.76 -41.57 -40.04
CA LEU A 539 17.92 -41.84 -38.60
C LEU A 539 17.90 -43.34 -38.26
N GLU A 540 17.09 -44.15 -38.94
CA GLU A 540 17.00 -45.59 -38.72
C GLU A 540 18.35 -46.28 -39.02
N ARG A 541 19.04 -45.86 -40.09
CA ARG A 541 20.39 -46.35 -40.41
C ARG A 541 21.43 -45.98 -39.35
N ILE A 542 21.28 -44.80 -38.74
CA ILE A 542 22.22 -44.28 -37.73
C ILE A 542 22.08 -44.96 -36.36
N GLN A 543 21.02 -45.73 -36.12
CA GLN A 543 20.93 -46.55 -34.90
C GLN A 543 22.07 -47.57 -34.76
N GLN A 544 22.78 -47.90 -35.85
CA GLN A 544 23.93 -48.80 -35.84
C GLN A 544 25.28 -48.06 -35.81
N ASP A 545 25.30 -46.75 -35.56
CA ASP A 545 26.56 -45.99 -35.53
C ASP A 545 27.50 -46.46 -34.42
N LYS A 546 28.80 -46.41 -34.71
CA LYS A 546 29.87 -46.77 -33.76
C LYS A 546 29.96 -45.80 -32.59
N GLU A 547 29.56 -44.53 -32.78
CA GLU A 547 29.57 -43.51 -31.74
C GLU A 547 28.29 -43.56 -30.89
N LEU A 548 28.44 -43.87 -29.60
CA LEU A 548 27.34 -44.02 -28.65
C LEU A 548 26.43 -42.77 -28.59
N ALA A 549 27.02 -41.57 -28.59
CA ALA A 549 26.27 -40.32 -28.51
C ALA A 549 25.34 -40.12 -29.72
N VAL A 550 25.85 -40.39 -30.93
CA VAL A 550 25.10 -40.25 -32.19
C VAL A 550 23.98 -41.28 -32.27
N ARG A 551 24.27 -42.53 -31.90
CA ARG A 551 23.27 -43.60 -31.82
C ARG A 551 22.14 -43.25 -30.84
N ASN A 552 22.48 -42.76 -29.65
CA ASN A 552 21.49 -42.37 -28.65
C ASN A 552 20.62 -41.21 -29.13
N ALA A 553 21.19 -40.23 -29.84
CA ALA A 553 20.44 -39.12 -30.42
C ALA A 553 19.46 -39.60 -31.48
N ALA A 554 19.88 -40.47 -32.41
CA ALA A 554 18.99 -41.03 -33.43
C ALA A 554 17.87 -41.89 -32.83
N ALA A 555 18.20 -42.73 -31.83
CA ALA A 555 17.20 -43.55 -31.13
C ALA A 555 16.17 -42.69 -30.38
N ARG A 556 16.62 -41.60 -29.74
CA ARG A 556 15.71 -40.64 -29.08
C ARG A 556 14.85 -39.90 -30.10
N ALA A 557 15.44 -39.41 -31.18
CA ALA A 557 14.71 -38.73 -32.25
C ALA A 557 13.63 -39.60 -32.89
N LEU A 558 13.88 -40.91 -33.06
CA LEU A 558 12.90 -41.85 -33.59
C LEU A 558 11.81 -42.23 -32.58
N ARG A 559 12.13 -42.22 -31.29
CA ARG A 559 11.14 -42.42 -30.22
C ARG A 559 10.16 -41.25 -30.13
N ASP A 560 10.68 -40.04 -30.27
CA ASP A 560 9.90 -38.79 -30.20
C ASP A 560 9.25 -38.46 -31.56
N TRP A 561 9.32 -39.35 -32.54
CA TRP A 561 8.77 -39.16 -33.89
C TRP A 561 7.23 -39.33 -33.86
N PRO A 562 6.46 -38.36 -34.38
CA PRO A 562 4.99 -38.45 -34.37
C PRO A 562 4.49 -39.67 -35.17
N PRO A 563 3.39 -40.31 -34.75
CA PRO A 563 2.91 -41.58 -35.31
C PRO A 563 2.60 -41.52 -36.82
#